data_AF-A0A367IPT7-F1
#
_entry.id   AF-A0A367IPT7-F1
#
_cell.length_a   1.000
_cell.length_b   1.000
_cell.length_c   1.000
_cell.angle_alpha   90.00
_cell.angle_beta   90.00
_cell.angle_gamma   90.00
#
_symmetry.space_group_name_H-M   'P 1'
#
loop_
_entity.id
_entity.type
_entity.pdbx_description
1 polymer ?
#
loop_
_entity_poly.entity_id
_entity_poly.type
_entity_poly.pdbx_seq_one_letter_code
_entity_poly.pdbx_strand_id
1 'polypeptide(L)'
;MRLLVRDTAPSHEESLEYGEGEMKIRYEQNGAKSMTEGSLKLFKTLKDMLDHLILKNNDFRGIKAFGIVHSGLTMQVITADRPHQYITRISRGKELRIPSNVEKFGTEVLPVLVQIWQLKQQILKIYRI
;
A
#
# COMPACT_ATOMS: atom_id res chain seq x y z
N MET A 1 -6.79 15.95 6.28
CA MET A 1 -7.03 14.99 7.37
C MET A 1 -5.98 13.90 7.30
N ARG A 2 -5.37 13.51 8.42
CA ARG A 2 -4.34 12.47 8.51
C ARG A 2 -4.86 11.40 9.47
N LEU A 3 -4.91 10.14 9.04
CA LEU A 3 -5.27 9.01 9.90
C LEU A 3 -4.04 8.10 10.00
N LEU A 4 -3.59 7.87 11.23
CA LEU A 4 -2.57 6.91 11.58
C LEU A 4 -3.21 5.90 12.51
N VAL A 5 -3.20 4.63 12.14
CA VAL A 5 -3.68 3.55 13.01
C VAL A 5 -2.45 2.94 13.67
N ARG A 6 -2.41 2.98 15.00
CA ARG A 6 -1.32 2.39 15.77
C ARG A 6 -1.90 1.39 16.75
N ASP A 7 -1.25 0.24 16.86
CA ASP A 7 -1.51 -0.71 17.94
C ASP A 7 -0.46 -0.50 19.04
N THR A 8 -0.92 -0.49 20.28
CA THR A 8 -0.07 -0.30 21.46
C THR A 8 -0.33 -1.45 22.42
N ALA A 9 0.64 -2.36 22.54
CA ALA A 9 0.60 -3.42 23.55
C ALA A 9 0.98 -2.84 24.95
N PRO A 10 0.46 -3.44 26.04
CA PRO A 10 0.74 -2.97 27.41
C PRO A 10 2.11 -3.37 27.96
N SER A 11 2.83 -4.29 27.31
CA SER A 11 4.27 -4.48 27.51
C SER A 11 5.03 -3.42 26.72
N HIS A 12 6.23 -3.01 27.16
CA HIS A 12 7.13 -2.04 26.51
C HIS A 12 7.62 -2.46 25.09
N GLU A 13 6.70 -2.87 24.21
CA GLU A 13 6.93 -3.17 22.81
C GLU A 13 6.64 -1.92 21.97
N GLU A 14 7.43 -1.78 20.90
CA GLU A 14 7.33 -0.66 19.97
C GLU A 14 5.91 -0.51 19.43
N SER A 15 5.42 0.73 19.35
CA SER A 15 4.09 0.98 18.79
C SER A 15 4.08 0.63 17.31
N LEU A 16 3.23 -0.32 16.91
CA LEU A 16 3.14 -0.78 15.53
C LEU A 16 2.20 0.12 14.74
N GLU A 17 2.69 0.68 13.64
CA GLU A 17 1.93 1.55 12.76
C GLU A 17 1.36 0.75 11.58
N TYR A 18 0.03 0.65 11.52
CA TYR A 18 -0.71 -0.14 10.54
C TYR A 18 -1.46 0.78 9.59
N GLY A 19 -0.80 1.16 8.50
CA GLY A 19 -1.42 1.95 7.44
C GLY A 19 -1.47 3.45 7.73
N GLU A 20 -1.54 4.22 6.65
CA GLU A 20 -1.50 5.66 6.71
C GLU A 20 -2.29 6.24 5.54
N GLY A 21 -3.09 7.28 5.82
CA GLY A 21 -3.73 8.11 4.80
C GLY A 21 -3.15 9.51 4.79
N GLU A 22 -2.50 9.89 3.69
CA GLU A 22 -1.99 11.25 3.47
C GLU A 22 -2.83 12.00 2.45
N MET A 23 -3.58 13.00 2.90
CA MET A 23 -4.39 13.82 1.99
C MET A 23 -3.63 15.09 1.57
N LYS A 24 -3.22 15.18 0.30
CA LYS A 24 -2.75 16.43 -0.29
C LYS A 24 -3.79 16.97 -1.27
N ILE A 25 -4.24 18.20 -1.03
CA ILE A 25 -5.09 18.92 -1.97
C ILE A 25 -4.20 19.39 -3.13
N ARG A 26 -4.42 18.86 -4.33
CA ARG A 26 -3.90 19.42 -5.57
C ARG A 26 -4.98 20.30 -6.19
N TYR A 27 -4.61 21.52 -6.54
CA TYR A 27 -5.44 22.37 -7.39
C TYR A 27 -5.16 21.99 -8.84
N GLU A 28 -6.16 21.49 -9.54
CA GLU A 28 -6.10 21.36 -10.99
C GLU A 28 -6.22 22.75 -11.64
N GLN A 29 -5.74 22.89 -12.87
CA GLN A 29 -5.78 24.16 -13.62
C GLN A 29 -7.20 24.74 -13.76
N ASN A 30 -8.21 23.88 -13.56
CA ASN A 30 -9.64 24.13 -13.69
C ASN A 30 -10.26 24.63 -12.37
N GLY A 31 -9.47 24.82 -11.31
CA GLY A 31 -9.95 25.18 -9.97
C GLY A 31 -10.53 24.00 -9.16
N ALA A 32 -10.61 22.81 -9.76
CA ALA A 32 -11.05 21.59 -9.09
C ALA A 32 -10.00 21.11 -8.07
N LYS A 33 -10.46 20.75 -6.86
CA LYS A 33 -9.61 20.17 -5.81
C LYS A 33 -9.52 18.66 -6.04
N SER A 34 -8.38 18.18 -6.51
CA SER A 34 -8.09 16.76 -6.63
C SER A 34 -7.35 16.29 -5.38
N MET A 35 -7.88 15.26 -4.72
CA MET A 35 -7.26 14.66 -3.53
C MET A 35 -6.26 13.61 -3.98
N THR A 36 -4.99 13.98 -4.03
CA THR A 36 -3.91 13.02 -4.30
C THR A 36 -3.32 12.53 -3.01
N GLU A 37 -3.23 11.21 -2.86
CA GLU A 37 -2.57 10.61 -1.72
C GLU A 37 -1.06 10.89 -1.78
N GLY A 38 -0.52 11.46 -0.71
CA GLY A 38 0.92 11.70 -0.58
C GLY A 38 1.65 10.37 -0.36
N SER A 39 2.39 9.88 -1.36
CA SER A 39 3.00 8.55 -1.25
C SER A 39 4.22 8.50 -0.30
N LEU A 40 4.74 9.64 0.16
CA LEU A 40 6.02 9.69 0.89
C LEU A 40 5.93 9.00 2.25
N LYS A 41 4.86 9.25 3.02
CA LYS A 41 4.78 8.61 4.34
C LYS A 41 4.28 7.17 4.26
N LEU A 42 3.41 6.82 3.31
CA LEU A 42 3.08 5.41 3.03
C LEU A 42 4.35 4.55 2.78
N PHE A 43 5.35 5.08 2.07
CA PHE A 43 6.63 4.37 1.91
C PHE A 43 7.39 4.16 3.22
N LYS A 44 7.31 5.13 4.14
CA LYS A 44 7.89 5.00 5.48
C LYS A 44 7.17 3.93 6.29
N THR A 45 5.84 3.99 6.35
CA THR A 45 5.05 2.99 7.08
C THR A 45 5.27 1.58 6.50
N LEU A 46 5.31 1.43 5.16
CA LEU A 46 5.62 0.14 4.54
C LEU A 46 7.03 -0.36 4.87
N LYS A 47 8.02 0.52 4.91
CA LYS A 47 9.38 0.18 5.32
C LYS A 47 9.41 -0.24 6.79
N ASP A 48 8.77 0.51 7.67
CA ASP A 48 8.81 0.24 9.12
C ASP A 48 8.07 -1.07 9.45
N MET A 49 6.93 -1.35 8.80
CA MET A 49 6.28 -2.65 8.86
C MET A 49 7.17 -3.79 8.35
N LEU A 50 7.88 -3.57 7.23
CA LEU A 50 8.81 -4.55 6.69
C LEU A 50 9.98 -4.81 7.66
N ASP A 51 10.56 -3.77 8.24
CA ASP A 51 11.64 -3.89 9.23
C ASP A 51 11.21 -4.68 10.44
N HIS A 52 10.04 -4.38 10.99
CA HIS A 52 9.49 -5.11 12.12
C HIS A 52 9.28 -6.60 11.79
N LEU A 53 8.74 -6.92 10.61
CA LEU A 53 8.57 -8.31 10.16
C LEU A 53 9.91 -9.04 10.02
N ILE A 54 10.95 -8.36 9.54
CA ILE A 54 12.29 -8.94 9.38
C ILE A 54 12.93 -9.18 10.74
N LEU A 55 12.83 -8.22 11.67
CA LEU A 55 13.33 -8.37 13.03
C LEU A 55 12.66 -9.54 13.75
N LYS A 56 11.34 -9.67 13.61
CA LYS A 56 10.57 -10.77 14.25
C LYS A 56 10.93 -12.15 13.68
N ASN A 57 11.18 -12.26 12.38
CA ASN A 57 11.50 -13.53 11.72
C ASN A 57 13.00 -13.82 11.62
N ASN A 58 13.86 -12.85 11.95
CA ASN A 58 15.32 -12.89 11.79
C ASN A 58 15.79 -13.31 10.37
N ASP A 59 14.97 -13.07 9.35
CA ASP A 59 15.31 -13.28 7.94
C ASP A 59 14.67 -12.16 7.11
N PHE A 60 15.41 -11.67 6.11
CA PHE A 60 14.92 -10.67 5.16
C PHE A 60 14.41 -11.27 3.86
N ARG A 61 14.70 -12.56 3.60
CA ARG A 61 14.40 -13.22 2.33
C ARG A 61 12.91 -13.58 2.26
N GLY A 62 12.28 -13.22 1.14
CA GLY A 62 10.89 -13.58 0.86
C GLY A 62 9.83 -12.75 1.59
N ILE A 63 10.22 -11.85 2.50
CA ILE A 63 9.30 -10.96 3.20
C ILE A 63 8.99 -9.74 2.31
N LYS A 64 7.70 -9.43 2.19
CA LYS A 64 7.20 -8.27 1.46
C LYS A 64 6.07 -7.61 2.24
N ALA A 65 6.07 -6.28 2.26
CA ALA A 65 4.94 -5.50 2.73
C ALA A 65 4.22 -4.88 1.52
N PHE A 66 2.88 -4.85 1.57
CA PHE A 66 2.06 -4.32 0.49
C PHE A 66 1.19 -3.17 1.01
N GLY A 67 1.08 -2.12 0.21
CA GLY A 67 0.17 -1.01 0.43
C GLY A 67 -0.71 -0.79 -0.79
N ILE A 68 -1.92 -0.29 -0.59
CA ILE A 68 -2.82 0.08 -1.67
C ILE A 68 -3.10 1.57 -1.54
N VAL A 69 -2.79 2.31 -2.59
CA VAL A 69 -3.10 3.74 -2.72
C VAL A 69 -4.39 3.87 -3.50
N HIS A 70 -5.32 4.66 -2.96
CA HIS A 70 -6.58 4.97 -3.62
C HIS A 70 -6.75 6.48 -3.75
N SER A 71 -6.99 6.95 -4.96
CA SER A 71 -7.28 8.36 -5.24
C SER A 71 -8.50 8.46 -6.15
N GLY A 72 -9.65 8.76 -5.55
CA GLY A 72 -10.93 8.75 -6.27
C GLY A 72 -11.24 7.37 -6.86
N LEU A 73 -11.33 7.29 -8.18
CA LEU A 73 -11.57 6.04 -8.91
C LEU A 73 -10.27 5.37 -9.39
N THR A 74 -9.10 5.76 -8.89
CA THR A 74 -7.85 5.06 -9.22
C THR A 74 -7.33 4.26 -8.03
N MET A 75 -6.66 3.15 -8.35
CA MET A 75 -6.01 2.26 -7.41
C MET A 75 -4.61 1.95 -7.91
N GLN A 76 -3.63 1.98 -7.01
CA GLN A 76 -2.27 1.54 -7.27
C GLN A 76 -1.77 0.67 -6.11
N VAL A 77 -1.21 -0.49 -6.44
CA VAL A 77 -0.54 -1.34 -5.44
C VAL A 77 0.91 -0.90 -5.32
N ILE A 78 1.39 -0.77 -4.10
CA ILE A 78 2.76 -0.45 -3.74
C ILE A 78 3.33 -1.64 -2.98
N THR A 79 4.54 -2.05 -3.31
CA THR A 79 5.21 -3.17 -2.67
C THR A 79 6.55 -2.72 -2.12
N ALA A 80 6.83 -3.09 -0.88
CA ALA A 80 8.12 -2.93 -0.23
C ALA A 80 8.75 -4.31 -0.03
N ASP A 81 9.97 -4.49 -0.52
CA ASP A 81 10.75 -5.71 -0.32
C ASP A 81 12.23 -5.41 -0.06
N ARG A 82 12.95 -6.42 0.45
CA ARG A 82 14.36 -6.30 0.81
C ARG A 82 15.23 -7.21 -0.08
N PRO A 83 15.76 -6.72 -1.21
CA PRO A 83 16.65 -7.52 -2.06
C PRO A 83 18.00 -7.81 -1.40
N HIS A 84 18.48 -6.94 -0.50
CA HIS A 84 19.72 -7.08 0.28
C HIS A 84 19.52 -6.51 1.68
N GLN A 85 20.28 -6.98 2.67
CA GLN A 85 20.10 -6.70 4.11
C GLN A 85 19.86 -5.22 4.48
N TYR A 86 20.46 -4.28 3.76
CA TYR A 86 20.36 -2.84 4.08
C TYR A 86 19.61 -2.03 3.03
N ILE A 87 19.04 -2.68 2.01
CA ILE A 87 18.37 -2.01 0.90
C ILE A 87 16.88 -2.33 0.96
N THR A 88 16.05 -1.31 1.18
CA THR A 88 14.60 -1.44 1.02
C THR A 88 14.21 -0.91 -0.36
N ARG A 89 13.58 -1.75 -1.17
CA ARG A 89 13.08 -1.39 -2.49
C ARG A 89 11.58 -1.17 -2.42
N ILE A 90 11.16 0.00 -2.89
CA ILE A 90 9.75 0.34 -3.09
C ILE A 90 9.44 0.22 -4.58
N SER A 91 8.49 -0.64 -4.93
CA SER A 91 8.01 -0.84 -6.29
C SER A 91 6.57 -0.36 -6.40
N ARG A 92 6.27 0.41 -7.45
CA ARG A 92 4.91 0.87 -7.76
C ARG A 92 4.34 0.02 -8.88
N GLY A 93 3.18 -0.60 -8.62
CA GLY A 93 2.44 -1.32 -9.62
C GLY A 93 1.77 -0.39 -10.64
N LYS A 94 1.16 -0.99 -11.66
CA LYS A 94 0.35 -0.25 -12.62
C LYS A 94 -0.81 0.44 -11.91
N GLU A 95 -0.99 1.73 -12.17
CA GLU A 95 -2.20 2.44 -11.75
C GLU A 95 -3.38 1.97 -12.61
N LEU A 96 -4.44 1.53 -11.93
CA LEU A 96 -5.67 1.08 -12.56
C LEU A 96 -6.79 2.06 -12.23
N ARG A 97 -7.56 2.40 -13.26
CA ARG A 97 -8.71 3.29 -13.14
C ARG A 97 -9.99 2.48 -13.20
N ILE A 98 -10.86 2.72 -12.23
CA ILE A 98 -12.23 2.26 -12.18
C ILE A 98 -13.05 3.21 -13.06
N PRO A 99 -13.80 2.70 -14.06
CA PRO A 99 -14.64 3.53 -14.90
C PRO A 99 -15.76 4.16 -14.08
N SER A 100 -16.08 5.42 -14.37
CA SER A 100 -17.27 6.09 -13.83
C SER A 100 -18.54 5.82 -14.66
N ASN A 101 -18.40 5.28 -15.87
CA ASN A 101 -19.51 4.90 -16.74
C ASN A 101 -19.81 3.39 -16.59
N VAL A 102 -21.06 3.06 -16.34
CA VAL A 102 -21.58 1.69 -16.17
C VAL A 102 -21.34 0.82 -17.41
N GLU A 103 -21.38 1.39 -18.62
CA GLU A 103 -21.15 0.65 -19.86
C GLU A 103 -19.73 0.06 -19.95
N LYS A 104 -18.76 0.75 -19.35
CA LYS A 104 -17.34 0.35 -19.32
C LYS A 104 -16.99 -0.53 -18.12
N PHE A 105 -17.94 -0.76 -17.23
CA PHE A 105 -17.73 -1.48 -15.97
C PHE A 105 -17.16 -2.88 -16.23
N GLY A 106 -17.77 -3.66 -17.12
CA GLY A 106 -17.35 -5.03 -17.37
C GLY A 106 -15.89 -5.16 -17.82
N THR A 107 -15.45 -4.32 -18.76
CA THR A 107 -14.11 -4.39 -19.36
C THR A 107 -13.03 -3.73 -18.52
N GLU A 108 -13.33 -2.59 -17.88
CA GLU A 108 -12.32 -1.78 -17.18
C GLU A 108 -12.21 -2.10 -15.68
N VAL A 109 -13.23 -2.73 -15.06
CA VAL A 109 -13.17 -3.18 -13.64
C VAL A 109 -12.49 -4.53 -13.49
N LEU A 110 -12.61 -5.42 -14.48
CA LEU A 110 -12.02 -6.76 -14.39
C LEU A 110 -10.51 -6.72 -14.09
N PRO A 111 -9.68 -5.85 -14.71
CA PRO A 111 -8.27 -5.71 -14.34
C PRO A 111 -8.05 -5.30 -12.87
N VAL A 112 -8.91 -4.46 -12.30
CA VAL A 112 -8.85 -4.03 -10.90
C VAL A 112 -9.10 -5.22 -9.97
N LEU A 113 -10.15 -6.01 -10.26
CA LEU A 113 -10.47 -7.21 -9.49
C LEU A 113 -9.37 -8.26 -9.58
N VAL A 114 -8.81 -8.47 -10.77
CA VAL A 114 -7.68 -9.39 -10.98
C VAL A 114 -6.46 -8.93 -10.16
N GLN A 115 -6.16 -7.63 -10.14
CA GLN A 115 -5.05 -7.09 -9.35
C GLN A 115 -5.22 -7.31 -7.85
N ILE A 116 -6.43 -7.10 -7.32
CA ILE A 116 -6.77 -7.35 -5.90
C ILE A 116 -6.66 -8.85 -5.60
N TRP A 117 -7.16 -9.71 -6.50
CA TRP A 117 -7.07 -11.16 -6.33
C TRP A 117 -5.61 -11.62 -6.30
N GLN A 118 -4.77 -11.16 -7.24
CA GLN A 118 -3.33 -11.47 -7.27
C GLN A 118 -2.63 -11.03 -5.98
N LEU A 119 -2.95 -9.85 -5.47
CA LEU A 119 -2.42 -9.36 -4.21
C LEU A 119 -2.80 -10.28 -3.05
N LYS A 120 -4.08 -10.67 -2.96
CA LYS A 120 -4.56 -11.63 -1.95
C LYS A 120 -3.83 -12.98 -2.04
N GLN A 121 -3.59 -13.48 -3.25
CA GLN A 121 -2.83 -14.73 -3.45
C GLN A 121 -1.38 -14.61 -2.96
N GLN A 122 -0.73 -13.46 -3.17
CA GLN A 122 0.64 -13.24 -2.68
C GLN A 122 0.69 -13.23 -1.15
N ILE A 123 -0.27 -12.58 -0.50
CA ILE A 123 -0.37 -12.57 0.97
C ILE A 123 -0.60 -14.00 1.49
N LEU A 124 -1.55 -14.75 0.91
CA LEU A 124 -1.85 -16.12 1.35
C LEU A 124 -0.68 -17.10 1.16
N LYS A 125 0.13 -16.92 0.11
CA LYS A 125 1.34 -17.73 -0.09
C LYS A 125 2.37 -17.51 1.02
N ILE A 126 2.45 -16.30 1.58
CA ILE A 126 3.35 -15.98 2.68
C ILE A 126 2.84 -16.61 4.00
N TYR A 127 1.53 -16.65 4.22
CA TYR A 127 0.92 -17.22 5.43
C TYR A 127 0.90 -18.76 5.50
N ARG A 128 1.23 -19.46 4.40
CA ARG A 128 1.22 -20.93 4.31
C ARG A 128 2.57 -21.59 4.62
N ILE A 129 3.52 -20.82 5.16
CA ILE A 129 4.85 -21.29 5.58
C ILE A 129 4.80 -21.68 7.06
#